data_AF-A0A936JKB6-F1
#
_entry.id   AF-A0A936JKB6-F1
#
_cell.length_a   1.000
_cell.length_b   1.000
_cell.length_c   1.000
_cell.angle_alpha   90.00
_cell.angle_beta   90.00
_cell.angle_gamma   90.00
#
_symmetry.space_group_name_H-M   'P 1'
#
loop_
_entity.id
_entity.type
_entity.pdbx_description
1 polymer ?
#
loop_
_entity_poly.entity_id
_entity_poly.type
_entity_poly.pdbx_seq_one_letter_code
_entity_poly.pdbx_strand_id
1 'polypeptide(L)'
;MTAEELNNIANELRKHGRFVEAQAAAEEALTTARTDDDKKQEARALTIAGLLATSVANFPGAEGYYHQAFDLYQEQGNTSALASVTGNIGYVHRALGNFDKSLEYYTQSLTAHEEIGDRSGAANCIMSIGTVYTSLGMYDIALEYFSQALSAHKEIGTRVDIANSTGNIGVIYRMLGNYSKALEYMEQTIAVFTELGSKSGIASVKGNIGLVYENLGNFAEALEYYGQALAANIELGDTSGIARMTANIGNAYLHQDDYSNALEYMGKALAAFTELGEKLSIAVTTGNIGVLYAKSEKQDYNPEKAEEMLFQSIALLEELHAKPHIYIYYKSLAALYEKQERWKEANEYNKKYHEVFEEIQSEEATKQSHLLEHRRKIEESERDRQIKLARFQEQEKILHNILPAQIADRMIDGEKTIADSYEHVSVFFSDIVGFTKLSQSVSAEELVSMLNGIFTQFDQLARKHGLEKIKTIGDAYMAVCGAPIKVDNHAERTALFALDVVELMNNYQTNSEDKVMIRIGLHSGSVVAGIIGENKFAYDMWGDAVNTASRMESHGEAGKIHVSEEFKQALQEGPGLSQESPMSLHFQERGEMDIKGKGMMKTYFLEKA
;
A
#
# COMPACT_ATOMS: atom_id res chain seq x y z
N MET A 1 -36.13 3.84 -7.76
CA MET A 1 -34.96 3.99 -6.87
C MET A 1 -33.89 4.76 -7.61
N THR A 2 -33.01 5.47 -6.91
CA THR A 2 -31.86 6.11 -7.57
C THR A 2 -30.80 5.05 -7.92
N ALA A 3 -29.93 5.34 -8.88
CA ALA A 3 -28.80 4.46 -9.21
C ALA A 3 -27.88 4.22 -8.00
N GLU A 4 -27.73 5.22 -7.12
CA GLU A 4 -26.94 5.08 -5.89
C GLU A 4 -27.55 4.08 -4.91
N GLU A 5 -28.87 4.14 -4.68
CA GLU A 5 -29.57 3.20 -3.81
C GLU A 5 -29.46 1.77 -4.34
N LEU A 6 -29.64 1.59 -5.65
CA LEU A 6 -29.52 0.29 -6.32
C LEU A 6 -28.10 -0.27 -6.22
N ASN A 7 -27.07 0.57 -6.42
CA ASN A 7 -25.67 0.18 -6.22
C ASN A 7 -25.39 -0.30 -4.79
N ASN A 8 -25.92 0.40 -3.79
CA ASN A 8 -25.74 0.01 -2.39
C ASN A 8 -26.44 -1.33 -2.10
N ILE A 9 -27.66 -1.54 -2.62
CA ILE A 9 -28.37 -2.82 -2.50
C ILE A 9 -27.59 -3.95 -3.18
N ALA A 10 -27.13 -3.74 -4.41
CA ALA A 10 -26.37 -4.73 -5.15
C ALA A 10 -25.11 -5.17 -4.39
N ASN A 11 -24.37 -4.23 -3.79
CA ASN A 11 -23.17 -4.55 -3.05
C ASN A 11 -23.46 -5.32 -1.75
N GLU A 12 -24.52 -4.97 -1.02
CA GLU A 12 -24.91 -5.71 0.19
C GLU A 12 -25.42 -7.12 -0.13
N LEU A 13 -26.24 -7.28 -1.17
CA LEU A 13 -26.68 -8.59 -1.64
C LEU A 13 -25.49 -9.46 -2.06
N ARG A 14 -24.50 -8.88 -2.73
CA ARG A 14 -23.24 -9.57 -3.10
C ARG A 14 -22.48 -10.06 -1.88
N LYS A 15 -22.32 -9.23 -0.83
CA LYS A 15 -21.65 -9.62 0.42
C LYS A 15 -22.37 -10.78 1.13
N HIS A 16 -23.69 -10.85 0.98
CA HIS A 16 -24.50 -11.94 1.52
C HIS A 16 -24.64 -13.15 0.58
N GLY A 17 -23.89 -13.20 -0.54
CA GLY A 17 -23.91 -14.33 -1.48
C GLY A 17 -25.19 -14.46 -2.32
N ARG A 18 -26.07 -13.44 -2.30
CA ARG A 18 -27.31 -13.42 -3.11
C ARG A 18 -27.01 -12.92 -4.52
N PHE A 19 -26.16 -13.65 -5.25
CA PHE A 19 -25.56 -13.19 -6.50
C PHE A 19 -26.57 -12.87 -7.61
N VAL A 20 -27.64 -13.67 -7.75
CA VAL A 20 -28.68 -13.44 -8.78
C VAL A 20 -29.40 -12.10 -8.55
N GLU A 21 -29.79 -11.83 -7.30
CA GLU A 21 -30.47 -10.59 -6.95
C GLU A 21 -29.53 -9.39 -6.99
N ALA A 22 -28.28 -9.58 -6.55
CA ALA A 22 -27.24 -8.57 -6.66
C ALA A 22 -26.98 -8.18 -8.13
N GLN A 23 -26.98 -9.17 -9.03
CA GLN A 23 -26.82 -8.93 -10.47
C GLN A 23 -28.00 -8.15 -11.05
N ALA A 24 -29.24 -8.53 -10.74
CA ALA A 24 -30.41 -7.78 -11.17
C ALA A 24 -30.37 -6.32 -10.69
N ALA A 25 -30.02 -6.09 -9.41
CA ALA A 25 -29.89 -4.74 -8.85
C ALA A 25 -28.74 -3.94 -9.50
N ALA A 26 -27.61 -4.57 -9.82
CA ALA A 26 -26.50 -3.92 -10.51
C ALA A 26 -26.82 -3.56 -11.96
N GLU A 27 -27.55 -4.42 -12.68
CA GLU A 27 -28.02 -4.15 -14.05
C GLU A 27 -29.05 -3.02 -14.10
N GLU A 28 -29.96 -2.97 -13.12
CA GLU A 28 -30.91 -1.86 -12.96
C GLU A 28 -30.16 -0.56 -12.64
N ALA A 29 -29.21 -0.58 -11.69
CA ALA A 29 -28.39 0.58 -11.33
C ALA A 29 -27.63 1.13 -12.54
N LEU A 30 -27.03 0.25 -13.35
CA LEU A 30 -26.30 0.63 -14.56
C LEU A 30 -27.22 1.29 -15.59
N THR A 31 -28.42 0.74 -15.79
CA THR A 31 -29.40 1.27 -16.75
C THR A 31 -29.92 2.64 -16.29
N THR A 32 -30.24 2.78 -15.01
CA THR A 32 -30.68 4.06 -14.41
C THR A 32 -29.58 5.12 -14.53
N ALA A 33 -28.34 4.80 -14.14
CA ALA A 33 -27.22 5.74 -14.20
C ALA A 33 -26.97 6.25 -15.63
N ARG A 34 -27.03 5.37 -16.64
CA ARG A 34 -26.90 5.75 -18.05
C ARG A 34 -28.04 6.63 -18.55
N THR A 35 -29.26 6.36 -18.08
CA THR A 35 -30.45 7.14 -18.45
C THR A 35 -30.36 8.56 -17.88
N ASP A 36 -29.84 8.67 -16.66
CA ASP A 36 -29.69 9.92 -15.93
C ASP A 36 -28.38 10.67 -16.25
N ASP A 37 -27.53 10.12 -17.14
CA ASP A 37 -26.17 10.60 -17.46
C ASP A 37 -25.26 10.78 -16.21
N ASP A 38 -25.49 9.96 -15.19
CA ASP A 38 -24.71 9.94 -13.95
C ASP A 38 -23.49 9.02 -14.10
N LYS A 39 -22.42 9.56 -14.70
CA LYS A 39 -21.14 8.86 -14.91
C LYS A 39 -20.53 8.29 -13.63
N LYS A 40 -20.76 8.94 -12.47
CA LYS A 40 -20.22 8.49 -11.18
C LYS A 40 -20.90 7.20 -10.75
N GLN A 41 -22.23 7.15 -10.81
CA GLN A 41 -22.97 5.93 -10.45
C GLN A 41 -22.86 4.85 -11.51
N GLU A 42 -22.67 5.21 -12.78
CA GLU A 42 -22.37 4.25 -13.86
C GLU A 42 -21.06 3.51 -13.58
N ALA A 43 -19.97 4.23 -13.25
CA ALA A 43 -18.68 3.62 -12.93
C ALA A 43 -18.77 2.67 -11.71
N ARG A 44 -19.55 3.06 -10.69
CA ARG A 44 -19.81 2.20 -9.51
C ARG A 44 -20.60 0.95 -9.88
N ALA A 45 -21.64 1.07 -10.70
CA ALA A 45 -22.45 -0.07 -11.15
C ALA A 45 -21.61 -1.05 -11.96
N LEU A 46 -20.77 -0.57 -12.89
CA LEU A 46 -19.83 -1.38 -13.65
C LEU A 46 -18.81 -2.11 -12.74
N THR A 47 -18.31 -1.42 -11.71
CA THR A 47 -17.39 -2.05 -10.73
C THR A 47 -18.08 -3.21 -10.00
N ILE A 48 -19.32 -3.03 -9.56
CA ILE A 48 -20.10 -4.06 -8.87
C ILE A 48 -20.43 -5.22 -9.83
N ALA A 49 -20.81 -4.93 -11.07
CA ALA A 49 -21.05 -5.93 -12.10
C ALA A 49 -19.79 -6.77 -12.39
N GLY A 50 -18.61 -6.13 -12.46
CA GLY A 50 -17.33 -6.83 -12.58
C GLY A 50 -17.03 -7.74 -11.39
N LEU A 51 -17.29 -7.29 -10.16
CA LEU A 51 -17.12 -8.11 -8.95
C LEU A 51 -18.08 -9.31 -8.92
N LEU A 52 -19.31 -9.13 -9.39
CA LEU A 52 -20.30 -10.21 -9.50
C LEU A 52 -19.90 -11.22 -10.57
N ALA A 53 -19.51 -10.74 -11.76
CA ALA A 53 -19.00 -11.59 -12.84
C ALA A 53 -17.77 -12.41 -12.38
N THR A 54 -16.87 -11.79 -11.61
CA THR A 54 -15.73 -12.46 -10.99
C THR A 54 -16.16 -13.55 -10.00
N SER A 55 -17.19 -13.28 -9.19
CA SER A 55 -17.70 -14.23 -8.18
C SER A 55 -18.32 -15.48 -8.80
N VAL A 56 -18.84 -15.39 -10.03
CA VAL A 56 -19.37 -16.52 -10.81
C VAL A 56 -18.38 -17.05 -11.85
N ALA A 57 -17.10 -16.70 -11.73
CA ALA A 57 -16.02 -17.10 -12.64
C ALA A 57 -16.21 -16.71 -14.13
N ASN A 58 -17.06 -15.71 -14.42
CA ASN A 58 -17.15 -15.09 -15.75
C ASN A 58 -16.05 -14.03 -15.91
N PHE A 59 -14.80 -14.49 -16.02
CA PHE A 59 -13.62 -13.63 -16.10
C PHE A 59 -13.61 -12.70 -17.34
N PRO A 60 -13.97 -13.15 -18.56
CA PRO A 60 -14.03 -12.25 -19.72
C PRO A 60 -15.09 -11.15 -19.56
N GLY A 61 -16.25 -11.48 -18.97
CA GLY A 61 -17.28 -10.48 -18.66
C GLY A 61 -16.80 -9.47 -17.60
N ALA A 62 -16.12 -9.97 -16.56
CA ALA A 62 -15.56 -9.12 -15.51
C ALA A 62 -14.52 -8.12 -16.06
N GLU A 63 -13.60 -8.59 -16.91
CA GLU A 63 -12.60 -7.74 -17.59
C GLU A 63 -13.28 -6.60 -18.36
N GLY A 64 -14.31 -6.91 -19.15
CA GLY A 64 -15.05 -5.91 -19.92
C GLY A 64 -15.75 -4.85 -19.06
N TYR A 65 -16.30 -5.23 -17.90
CA TYR A 65 -16.89 -4.28 -16.95
C TYR A 65 -15.82 -3.41 -16.27
N TYR A 66 -14.69 -4.00 -15.88
CA TYR A 66 -13.62 -3.26 -15.22
C TYR A 66 -12.95 -2.25 -16.14
N HIS A 67 -12.73 -2.56 -17.42
CA HIS A 67 -12.20 -1.57 -18.36
C HIS A 67 -13.14 -0.39 -18.58
N GLN A 68 -14.45 -0.64 -18.74
CA GLN A 68 -15.43 0.46 -18.83
C GLN A 68 -15.46 1.31 -17.56
N ALA A 69 -15.37 0.69 -16.37
CA ALA A 69 -15.27 1.43 -15.11
C ALA A 69 -13.96 2.24 -15.02
N PHE A 70 -12.85 1.67 -15.48
CA PHE A 70 -11.54 2.32 -15.51
C PHE A 70 -11.59 3.61 -16.33
N ASP A 71 -12.11 3.56 -17.56
CA ASP A 71 -12.19 4.72 -18.44
C ASP A 71 -13.02 5.86 -17.80
N LEU A 72 -14.15 5.52 -17.17
CA LEU A 72 -15.00 6.50 -16.48
C LEU A 72 -14.32 7.10 -15.23
N TYR A 73 -13.62 6.28 -14.44
CA TYR A 73 -12.87 6.81 -13.28
C TYR A 73 -11.68 7.67 -13.71
N GLN A 74 -11.07 7.37 -14.86
CA GLN A 74 -10.02 8.19 -15.46
C GLN A 74 -10.56 9.55 -15.89
N GLU A 75 -11.70 9.60 -16.58
CA GLU A 75 -12.38 10.86 -16.93
C GLU A 75 -12.74 11.69 -15.68
N GLN A 76 -13.11 11.02 -14.59
CA GLN A 76 -13.47 11.66 -13.32
C GLN A 76 -12.27 12.12 -12.48
N GLY A 77 -11.04 11.70 -12.82
CA GLY A 77 -9.85 11.92 -11.99
C GLY A 77 -9.92 11.19 -10.64
N ASN A 78 -10.69 10.11 -10.52
CA ASN A 78 -10.84 9.36 -9.27
C ASN A 78 -9.72 8.32 -9.11
N THR A 79 -8.58 8.79 -8.62
CA THR A 79 -7.34 7.99 -8.45
C THR A 79 -7.52 6.79 -7.52
N SER A 80 -8.30 6.92 -6.44
CA SER A 80 -8.57 5.82 -5.51
C SER A 80 -9.37 4.68 -6.15
N ALA A 81 -10.41 5.02 -6.91
CA ALA A 81 -11.21 4.02 -7.62
C ALA A 81 -10.41 3.37 -8.78
N LEU A 82 -9.57 4.14 -9.48
CA LEU A 82 -8.65 3.63 -10.49
C LEU A 82 -7.67 2.60 -9.90
N ALA A 83 -7.07 2.89 -8.74
CA ALA A 83 -6.17 1.96 -8.07
C ALA A 83 -6.88 0.63 -7.77
N SER A 84 -8.09 0.70 -7.24
CA SER A 84 -8.92 -0.48 -6.91
C SER A 84 -9.32 -1.30 -8.14
N VAL A 85 -9.79 -0.64 -9.21
CA VAL A 85 -10.21 -1.32 -10.45
C VAL A 85 -9.02 -1.95 -11.16
N THR A 86 -7.87 -1.28 -11.19
CA THR A 86 -6.61 -1.84 -11.71
C THR A 86 -6.23 -3.14 -10.99
N GLY A 87 -6.34 -3.18 -9.66
CA GLY A 87 -6.12 -4.40 -8.87
C GLY A 87 -7.11 -5.52 -9.21
N ASN A 88 -8.37 -5.19 -9.46
CA ASN A 88 -9.37 -6.17 -9.89
C ASN A 88 -9.09 -6.75 -11.29
N ILE A 89 -8.59 -5.93 -12.23
CA ILE A 89 -8.12 -6.42 -13.54
C ILE A 89 -6.94 -7.37 -13.35
N GLY A 90 -6.01 -7.04 -12.45
CA GLY A 90 -4.92 -7.93 -12.04
C GLY A 90 -5.41 -9.29 -11.51
N TYR A 91 -6.48 -9.29 -10.73
CA TYR A 91 -7.13 -10.53 -10.26
C TYR A 91 -7.69 -11.37 -11.41
N VAL A 92 -8.39 -10.74 -12.35
CA VAL A 92 -8.98 -11.42 -13.51
C VAL A 92 -7.88 -12.08 -14.35
N HIS A 93 -6.78 -11.39 -14.61
CA HIS A 93 -5.65 -11.98 -15.32
C HIS A 93 -4.99 -13.13 -14.57
N ARG A 94 -4.87 -13.06 -13.23
CA ARG A 94 -4.39 -14.18 -12.42
C ARG A 94 -5.28 -15.41 -12.60
N ALA A 95 -6.60 -15.23 -12.54
CA ALA A 95 -7.56 -16.30 -12.68
C ALA A 95 -7.56 -16.93 -14.08
N LEU A 96 -7.26 -16.14 -15.12
CA LEU A 96 -7.05 -16.61 -16.49
C LEU A 96 -5.66 -17.24 -16.73
N GLY A 97 -4.77 -17.28 -15.73
CA GLY A 97 -3.40 -17.79 -15.87
C GLY A 97 -2.42 -16.82 -16.54
N ASN A 98 -2.84 -15.58 -16.81
CA ASN A 98 -2.02 -14.52 -17.40
C ASN A 98 -1.17 -13.84 -16.32
N PHE A 99 -0.22 -14.57 -15.72
CA PHE A 99 0.51 -14.12 -14.54
C PHE A 99 1.36 -12.86 -14.77
N ASP A 100 1.99 -12.70 -15.94
CA ASP A 100 2.77 -11.48 -16.26
C ASP A 100 1.89 -10.22 -16.23
N LYS A 101 0.74 -10.26 -16.89
CA LYS A 101 -0.24 -9.15 -16.87
C LYS A 101 -0.77 -8.92 -15.46
N SER A 102 -1.05 -9.99 -14.73
CA SER A 102 -1.51 -9.90 -13.34
C SER A 102 -0.52 -9.13 -12.46
N LEU A 103 0.77 -9.46 -12.55
CA LEU A 103 1.83 -8.75 -11.83
C LEU A 103 1.94 -7.29 -12.27
N GLU A 104 1.84 -7.01 -13.57
CA GLU A 104 1.83 -5.65 -14.10
C GLU A 104 0.71 -4.81 -13.49
N TYR A 105 -0.53 -5.29 -13.56
CA TYR A 105 -1.69 -4.58 -13.01
C TYR A 105 -1.64 -4.45 -11.48
N TYR A 106 -1.22 -5.50 -10.75
CA TYR A 106 -1.05 -5.38 -9.31
C TYR A 106 0.06 -4.42 -8.91
N THR A 107 1.14 -4.32 -9.69
CA THR A 107 2.23 -3.35 -9.43
C THR A 107 1.78 -1.91 -9.73
N GLN A 108 1.01 -1.71 -10.80
CA GLN A 108 0.38 -0.42 -11.09
C GLN A 108 -0.60 -0.01 -9.99
N SER A 109 -1.45 -0.94 -9.55
CA SER A 109 -2.40 -0.73 -8.44
C SER A 109 -1.68 -0.42 -7.13
N LEU A 110 -0.60 -1.15 -6.81
CA LEU A 110 0.26 -0.89 -5.65
C LEU A 110 0.84 0.53 -5.68
N THR A 111 1.44 0.92 -6.81
CA THR A 111 2.03 2.26 -6.98
C THR A 111 0.97 3.34 -6.79
N ALA A 112 -0.21 3.17 -7.38
CA ALA A 112 -1.31 4.12 -7.24
C ALA A 112 -1.82 4.22 -5.79
N HIS A 113 -1.91 3.11 -5.05
CA HIS A 113 -2.27 3.12 -3.62
C HIS A 113 -1.18 3.78 -2.75
N GLU A 114 0.10 3.57 -3.07
CA GLU A 114 1.23 4.25 -2.40
C GLU A 114 1.18 5.78 -2.64
N GLU A 115 0.96 6.21 -3.88
CA GLU A 115 0.87 7.63 -4.26
C GLU A 115 -0.28 8.39 -3.57
N ILE A 116 -1.43 7.75 -3.37
CA ILE A 116 -2.57 8.35 -2.66
C ILE A 116 -2.53 8.16 -1.14
N GLY A 117 -1.48 7.51 -0.61
CA GLY A 117 -1.33 7.23 0.82
C GLY A 117 -2.26 6.14 1.39
N ASP A 118 -2.90 5.33 0.54
CA ASP A 118 -3.76 4.22 0.95
C ASP A 118 -2.93 2.98 1.30
N ARG A 119 -2.47 2.94 2.55
CA ARG A 119 -1.65 1.84 3.09
C ARG A 119 -2.37 0.49 3.05
N SER A 120 -3.70 0.48 3.19
CA SER A 120 -4.49 -0.76 3.18
C SER A 120 -4.57 -1.34 1.77
N GLY A 121 -4.88 -0.51 0.78
CA GLY A 121 -4.85 -0.90 -0.63
C GLY A 121 -3.47 -1.40 -1.07
N ALA A 122 -2.40 -0.72 -0.66
CA ALA A 122 -1.03 -1.14 -0.93
C ALA A 122 -0.71 -2.53 -0.33
N ALA A 123 -1.02 -2.75 0.96
CA ALA A 123 -0.80 -4.03 1.62
C ALA A 123 -1.57 -5.20 0.96
N ASN A 124 -2.81 -4.94 0.52
CA ASN A 124 -3.61 -5.90 -0.23
C ASN A 124 -3.03 -6.24 -1.62
N CYS A 125 -2.44 -5.25 -2.30
CA CYS A 125 -1.74 -5.48 -3.57
C CYS A 125 -0.49 -6.35 -3.36
N ILE A 126 0.30 -6.07 -2.33
CA ILE A 126 1.48 -6.88 -1.94
C ILE A 126 1.06 -8.34 -1.68
N MET A 127 -0.02 -8.55 -0.93
CA MET A 127 -0.57 -9.90 -0.69
C MET A 127 -1.03 -10.58 -1.98
N SER A 128 -1.64 -9.82 -2.90
CA SER A 128 -2.11 -10.33 -4.19
C SER A 128 -0.94 -10.75 -5.09
N ILE A 129 0.14 -9.98 -5.11
CA ILE A 129 1.41 -10.31 -5.79
C ILE A 129 1.99 -11.62 -5.22
N GLY A 130 2.04 -11.78 -3.90
CA GLY A 130 2.46 -13.04 -3.26
C GLY A 130 1.61 -14.24 -3.69
N THR A 131 0.31 -14.04 -3.91
CA THR A 131 -0.60 -15.07 -4.44
C THR A 131 -0.26 -15.45 -5.88
N VAL A 132 0.12 -14.48 -6.73
CA VAL A 132 0.59 -14.77 -8.10
C VAL A 132 1.87 -15.61 -8.07
N TYR A 133 2.85 -15.26 -7.23
CA TYR A 133 4.08 -16.06 -7.11
C TYR A 133 3.84 -17.45 -6.54
N THR A 134 2.83 -17.61 -5.68
CA THR A 134 2.36 -18.92 -5.22
C THR A 134 1.87 -19.75 -6.41
N SER A 135 1.07 -19.17 -7.30
CA SER A 135 0.57 -19.84 -8.52
C SER A 135 1.70 -20.20 -9.51
N LEU A 136 2.76 -19.38 -9.56
CA LEU A 136 3.96 -19.68 -10.34
C LEU A 136 4.86 -20.76 -9.69
N GLY A 137 4.65 -21.10 -8.42
CA GLY A 137 5.51 -22.02 -7.66
C GLY A 137 6.80 -21.38 -7.14
N MET A 138 6.90 -20.05 -7.17
CA MET A 138 8.04 -19.27 -6.65
C MET A 138 7.83 -19.00 -5.16
N TYR A 139 7.86 -20.06 -4.36
CA TYR A 139 7.45 -20.04 -2.95
C TYR A 139 8.34 -19.17 -2.06
N ASP A 140 9.63 -19.06 -2.36
CA ASP A 140 10.57 -18.18 -1.66
C ASP A 140 10.19 -16.70 -1.85
N ILE A 141 9.86 -16.29 -3.07
CA ILE A 141 9.42 -14.93 -3.38
C ILE A 141 8.02 -14.68 -2.79
N ALA A 142 7.10 -15.64 -2.92
CA ALA A 142 5.77 -15.53 -2.31
C ALA A 142 5.86 -15.31 -0.79
N LEU A 143 6.78 -16.00 -0.11
CA LEU A 143 7.03 -15.85 1.32
C LEU A 143 7.49 -14.43 1.67
N GLU A 144 8.36 -13.83 0.86
CA GLU A 144 8.81 -12.45 1.04
C GLU A 144 7.63 -11.46 0.95
N TYR A 145 6.84 -11.53 -0.12
CA TYR A 145 5.66 -10.66 -0.30
C TYR A 145 4.62 -10.86 0.81
N PHE A 146 4.31 -12.10 1.20
CA PHE A 146 3.38 -12.32 2.32
C PHE A 146 3.93 -11.83 3.65
N SER A 147 5.25 -11.88 3.88
CA SER A 147 5.87 -11.32 5.08
C SER A 147 5.81 -9.79 5.10
N GLN A 148 6.04 -9.14 3.96
CA GLN A 148 5.86 -7.70 3.80
C GLN A 148 4.40 -7.29 4.05
N ALA A 149 3.44 -7.99 3.43
CA ALA A 149 2.01 -7.75 3.64
C ALA A 149 1.59 -7.96 5.11
N LEU A 150 2.10 -9.01 5.77
CA LEU A 150 1.84 -9.25 7.20
C LEU A 150 2.37 -8.10 8.08
N SER A 151 3.57 -7.58 7.79
CA SER A 151 4.11 -6.42 8.51
C SER A 151 3.20 -5.19 8.33
N ALA A 152 2.82 -4.89 7.09
CA ALA A 152 1.94 -3.77 6.79
C ALA A 152 0.57 -3.92 7.48
N HIS A 153 -0.08 -5.08 7.39
CA HIS A 153 -1.37 -5.33 8.05
C HIS A 153 -1.27 -5.25 9.58
N LYS A 154 -0.13 -5.62 10.19
CA LYS A 154 0.11 -5.44 11.63
C LYS A 154 0.21 -3.96 12.02
N GLU A 155 0.89 -3.15 11.21
CA GLU A 155 0.98 -1.70 11.43
C GLU A 155 -0.37 -0.99 11.27
N ILE A 156 -1.19 -1.42 10.30
CA ILE A 156 -2.52 -0.87 10.06
C ILE A 156 -3.52 -1.35 11.13
N GLY A 157 -3.33 -2.56 11.67
CA GLY A 157 -4.20 -3.16 12.68
C GLY A 157 -5.39 -3.95 12.10
N THR A 158 -5.35 -4.37 10.83
CA THR A 158 -6.44 -5.12 10.20
C THR A 158 -6.38 -6.61 10.55
N ARG A 159 -7.09 -7.00 11.61
CA ARG A 159 -6.99 -8.34 12.20
C ARG A 159 -7.35 -9.49 11.23
N VAL A 160 -8.30 -9.26 10.31
CA VAL A 160 -8.66 -10.22 9.25
C VAL A 160 -7.50 -10.44 8.27
N ASP A 161 -6.87 -9.36 7.81
CA ASP A 161 -5.79 -9.46 6.81
C ASP A 161 -4.49 -10.01 7.43
N ILE A 162 -4.28 -9.75 8.73
CA ILE A 162 -3.23 -10.43 9.52
C ILE A 162 -3.45 -11.95 9.50
N ALA A 163 -4.68 -12.42 9.74
CA ALA A 163 -4.99 -13.85 9.71
C ALA A 163 -4.75 -14.45 8.32
N ASN A 164 -5.23 -13.78 7.27
CA ASN A 164 -5.06 -14.23 5.88
C ASN A 164 -3.58 -14.29 5.49
N SER A 165 -2.80 -13.26 5.81
CA SER A 165 -1.36 -13.20 5.51
C SER A 165 -0.60 -14.30 6.26
N THR A 166 -0.91 -14.49 7.55
CA THR A 166 -0.29 -15.54 8.39
C THR A 166 -0.64 -16.94 7.86
N GLY A 167 -1.89 -17.16 7.45
CA GLY A 167 -2.35 -18.42 6.87
C GLY A 167 -1.66 -18.75 5.54
N ASN A 168 -1.51 -17.75 4.67
CA ASN A 168 -0.78 -17.90 3.40
C ASN A 168 0.69 -18.27 3.64
N ILE A 169 1.36 -17.65 4.62
CA ILE A 169 2.73 -18.03 5.01
C ILE A 169 2.79 -19.50 5.47
N GLY A 170 1.83 -19.95 6.28
CA GLY A 170 1.74 -21.36 6.70
C GLY A 170 1.60 -22.33 5.52
N VAL A 171 0.76 -21.99 4.54
CA VAL A 171 0.61 -22.78 3.30
C VAL A 171 1.91 -22.82 2.50
N ILE A 172 2.62 -21.69 2.39
CA ILE A 172 3.91 -21.62 1.69
C ILE A 172 4.97 -22.50 2.37
N TYR A 173 5.07 -22.48 3.70
CA TYR A 173 5.99 -23.37 4.41
C TYR A 173 5.66 -24.85 4.18
N ARG A 174 4.38 -25.22 4.06
CA ARG A 174 3.97 -26.58 3.68
C ARG A 174 4.47 -26.93 2.28
N MET A 175 4.31 -26.03 1.31
CA MET A 175 4.80 -26.25 -0.07
C MET A 175 6.33 -26.36 -0.15
N LEU A 176 7.05 -25.66 0.74
CA LEU A 176 8.51 -25.76 0.89
C LEU A 176 8.96 -27.01 1.66
N GLY A 177 8.04 -27.84 2.16
CA GLY A 177 8.33 -29.02 2.98
C GLY A 177 8.77 -28.70 4.42
N ASN A 178 8.67 -27.45 4.86
CA ASN A 178 8.96 -27.06 6.25
C ASN A 178 7.70 -27.18 7.11
N TYR A 179 7.32 -28.41 7.40
CA TYR A 179 6.07 -28.73 8.08
C TYR A 179 5.96 -28.18 9.51
N SER A 180 7.08 -28.08 10.24
CA SER A 180 7.07 -27.51 11.60
C SER A 180 6.69 -26.03 11.59
N LYS A 181 7.30 -25.23 10.71
CA LYS A 181 6.90 -23.82 10.54
C LYS A 181 5.49 -23.70 9.99
N ALA A 182 5.08 -24.58 9.07
CA ALA A 182 3.70 -24.57 8.56
C ALA A 182 2.69 -24.70 9.70
N LEU A 183 2.87 -25.66 10.61
CA LEU A 183 2.01 -25.84 11.78
C LEU A 183 2.04 -24.62 12.71
N GLU A 184 3.22 -24.08 13.01
CA GLU A 184 3.37 -22.88 13.85
C GLU A 184 2.54 -21.69 13.32
N TYR A 185 2.67 -21.38 12.03
CA TYR A 185 1.90 -20.31 11.39
C TYR A 185 0.40 -20.64 11.32
N MET A 186 0.02 -21.90 11.06
CA MET A 186 -1.38 -22.32 11.05
C MET A 186 -2.03 -22.21 12.45
N GLU A 187 -1.31 -22.55 13.52
CA GLU A 187 -1.77 -22.37 14.91
C GLU A 187 -1.96 -20.88 15.24
N GLN A 188 -1.03 -20.02 14.83
CA GLN A 188 -1.18 -18.57 14.96
C GLN A 188 -2.42 -18.07 14.21
N THR A 189 -2.67 -18.55 12.98
CA THR A 189 -3.87 -18.19 12.21
C THR A 189 -5.16 -18.66 12.89
N ILE A 190 -5.19 -19.86 13.48
CA ILE A 190 -6.35 -20.34 14.27
C ILE A 190 -6.61 -19.42 15.46
N ALA A 191 -5.56 -18.99 16.19
CA ALA A 191 -5.73 -18.09 17.31
C ALA A 191 -6.40 -16.77 16.87
N VAL A 192 -5.94 -16.18 15.77
CA VAL A 192 -6.53 -14.95 15.23
C VAL A 192 -7.97 -15.17 14.74
N PHE A 193 -8.26 -16.26 14.02
CA PHE A 193 -9.65 -16.53 13.60
C PHE A 193 -10.58 -16.87 14.76
N THR A 194 -10.06 -17.40 15.87
CA THR A 194 -10.82 -17.63 17.09
C THR A 194 -11.21 -16.31 17.74
N GLU A 195 -10.28 -15.35 17.83
CA GLU A 195 -10.58 -13.97 18.29
C GLU A 195 -11.64 -13.31 17.42
N LEU A 196 -11.61 -13.55 16.10
CA LEU A 196 -12.57 -13.00 15.12
C LEU A 196 -13.91 -13.76 15.09
N GLY A 197 -14.05 -14.88 15.79
CA GLY A 197 -15.24 -15.75 15.69
C GLY A 197 -15.44 -16.39 14.32
N SER A 198 -14.40 -16.46 13.48
CA SER A 198 -14.49 -16.97 12.11
C SER A 198 -14.40 -18.50 12.06
N LYS A 199 -15.56 -19.17 12.17
CA LYS A 199 -15.67 -20.62 12.03
C LYS A 199 -15.15 -21.14 10.68
N SER A 200 -15.47 -20.43 9.59
CA SER A 200 -15.02 -20.80 8.24
C SER A 200 -13.49 -20.71 8.09
N GLY A 201 -12.88 -19.64 8.63
CA GLY A 201 -11.42 -19.51 8.65
C GLY A 201 -10.75 -20.65 9.40
N ILE A 202 -11.28 -21.02 10.58
CA ILE A 202 -10.77 -22.14 11.37
C ILE A 202 -10.91 -23.47 10.62
N ALA A 203 -12.05 -23.73 9.97
CA ALA A 203 -12.28 -24.95 9.20
C ALA A 203 -11.27 -25.10 8.05
N SER A 204 -11.01 -24.00 7.33
CA SER A 204 -10.02 -23.96 6.24
C SER A 204 -8.61 -24.27 6.74
N VAL A 205 -8.18 -23.66 7.85
CA VAL A 205 -6.85 -23.88 8.42
C VAL A 205 -6.71 -25.32 8.93
N LYS A 206 -7.73 -25.89 9.58
CA LYS A 206 -7.71 -27.30 10.00
C LYS A 206 -7.58 -28.26 8.81
N GLY A 207 -8.26 -28.00 7.70
CA GLY A 207 -8.07 -28.75 6.46
C GLY A 207 -6.62 -28.68 5.95
N ASN A 208 -5.99 -27.51 6.04
CA ASN A 208 -4.57 -27.35 5.68
C ASN A 208 -3.62 -28.07 6.65
N ILE A 209 -3.91 -28.09 7.94
CA ILE A 209 -3.15 -28.88 8.93
C ILE A 209 -3.27 -30.37 8.61
N GLY A 210 -4.45 -30.85 8.22
CA GLY A 210 -4.64 -32.23 7.75
C GLY A 210 -3.72 -32.56 6.58
N LEU A 211 -3.59 -31.66 5.59
CA LEU A 211 -2.64 -31.82 4.47
C LEU A 211 -1.18 -31.84 4.94
N VAL A 212 -0.81 -31.06 5.97
CA VAL A 212 0.55 -31.12 6.55
C VAL A 212 0.83 -32.51 7.12
N TYR A 213 -0.09 -33.07 7.92
CA TYR A 213 0.07 -34.40 8.49
C TYR A 213 0.04 -35.51 7.42
N GLU A 214 -0.78 -35.38 6.38
CA GLU A 214 -0.77 -36.28 5.24
C GLU A 214 0.60 -36.25 4.52
N ASN A 215 1.18 -35.06 4.29
CA ASN A 215 2.51 -34.92 3.71
C ASN A 215 3.63 -35.50 4.60
N LEU A 216 3.43 -35.55 5.93
CA LEU A 216 4.32 -36.22 6.88
C LEU A 216 4.15 -37.74 6.93
N GLY A 217 3.09 -38.29 6.31
CA GLY A 217 2.70 -39.71 6.43
C GLY A 217 1.95 -40.04 7.72
N ASN A 218 1.57 -39.05 8.51
CA ASN A 218 0.80 -39.19 9.75
C ASN A 218 -0.70 -39.18 9.44
N PHE A 219 -1.17 -40.24 8.81
CA PHE A 219 -2.52 -40.29 8.26
C PHE A 219 -3.62 -40.29 9.34
N ALA A 220 -3.35 -40.76 10.55
CA ALA A 220 -4.34 -40.77 11.64
C ALA A 220 -4.65 -39.35 12.11
N GLU A 221 -3.63 -38.53 12.32
CA GLU A 221 -3.75 -37.12 12.63
C GLU A 221 -4.38 -36.35 11.47
N ALA A 222 -4.00 -36.65 10.23
CA ALA A 222 -4.63 -36.06 9.04
C ALA A 222 -6.15 -36.29 9.02
N LEU A 223 -6.60 -37.53 9.26
CA LEU A 223 -8.02 -37.89 9.35
C LEU A 223 -8.74 -37.15 10.48
N GLU A 224 -8.10 -36.96 11.63
CA GLU A 224 -8.68 -36.18 12.73
C GLU A 224 -8.94 -34.74 12.31
N TYR A 225 -7.93 -34.06 11.75
CA TYR A 225 -8.07 -32.67 11.32
C TYR A 225 -9.04 -32.50 10.14
N TYR A 226 -9.04 -33.42 9.17
CA TYR A 226 -10.04 -33.42 8.10
C TYR A 226 -11.45 -33.65 8.65
N GLY A 227 -11.63 -34.54 9.62
CA GLY A 227 -12.92 -34.78 10.27
C GLY A 227 -13.45 -33.54 10.99
N GLN A 228 -12.57 -32.83 11.71
CA GLN A 228 -12.93 -31.56 12.36
C GLN A 228 -13.30 -30.48 11.33
N ALA A 229 -12.56 -30.36 10.23
CA ALA A 229 -12.85 -29.41 9.15
C ALA A 229 -14.16 -29.77 8.42
N LEU A 230 -14.41 -31.05 8.15
CA LEU A 230 -15.64 -31.54 7.54
C LEU A 230 -16.86 -31.22 8.41
N ALA A 231 -16.80 -31.52 9.72
CA ALA A 231 -17.90 -31.21 10.64
C ALA A 231 -18.22 -29.70 10.65
N ALA A 232 -17.19 -28.85 10.66
CA ALA A 232 -17.38 -27.40 10.59
C ALA A 232 -18.00 -26.96 9.26
N ASN A 233 -17.58 -27.53 8.12
CA ASN A 233 -18.17 -27.19 6.81
C ASN A 233 -19.63 -27.65 6.70
N ILE A 234 -20.00 -28.78 7.33
CA ILE A 234 -21.40 -29.22 7.45
C ILE A 234 -22.23 -28.21 8.24
N GLU A 235 -21.74 -27.74 9.40
CA GLU A 235 -22.41 -26.70 10.19
C GLU A 235 -22.59 -25.39 9.41
N LEU A 236 -21.62 -25.06 8.55
CA LEU A 236 -21.63 -23.84 7.75
C LEU A 236 -22.44 -23.96 6.45
N GLY A 237 -22.82 -25.17 6.05
CA GLY A 237 -23.43 -25.43 4.74
C GLY A 237 -22.48 -25.21 3.56
N ASP A 238 -21.16 -25.28 3.77
CA ASP A 238 -20.15 -25.12 2.71
C ASP A 238 -20.00 -26.44 1.93
N THR A 239 -20.75 -26.58 0.85
CA THR A 239 -20.77 -27.79 0.00
C THR A 239 -19.43 -28.08 -0.66
N SER A 240 -18.67 -27.05 -1.08
CA SER A 240 -17.33 -27.23 -1.66
C SER A 240 -16.34 -27.68 -0.59
N GLY A 241 -16.38 -27.08 0.60
CA GLY A 241 -15.60 -27.52 1.76
C GLY A 241 -15.90 -28.97 2.15
N ILE A 242 -17.17 -29.38 2.15
CA ILE A 242 -17.59 -30.76 2.40
C ILE A 242 -17.00 -31.72 1.36
N ALA A 243 -17.15 -31.41 0.06
CA ALA A 243 -16.65 -32.25 -1.02
C ALA A 243 -15.13 -32.45 -0.92
N ARG A 244 -14.38 -31.35 -0.72
CA ARG A 244 -12.92 -31.37 -0.62
C ARG A 244 -12.43 -32.16 0.60
N MET A 245 -13.01 -31.95 1.79
CA MET A 245 -12.60 -32.70 2.98
C MET A 245 -12.95 -34.19 2.86
N THR A 246 -14.10 -34.52 2.26
CA THR A 246 -14.50 -35.91 2.00
C THR A 246 -13.51 -36.60 1.06
N ALA A 247 -13.06 -35.91 0.01
CA ALA A 247 -12.05 -36.43 -0.92
C ALA A 247 -10.70 -36.67 -0.22
N ASN A 248 -10.25 -35.71 0.60
CA ASN A 248 -9.01 -35.84 1.35
C ASN A 248 -9.04 -37.00 2.35
N ILE A 249 -10.18 -37.22 3.03
CA ILE A 249 -10.38 -38.39 3.90
C ILE A 249 -10.26 -39.69 3.08
N GLY A 250 -10.87 -39.75 1.89
CA GLY A 250 -10.74 -40.89 0.99
C GLY A 250 -9.29 -41.16 0.57
N ASN A 251 -8.51 -40.12 0.26
CA ASN A 251 -7.09 -40.23 -0.04
C ASN A 251 -6.27 -40.70 1.17
N ALA A 252 -6.54 -40.18 2.37
CA ALA A 252 -5.86 -40.60 3.58
C ALA A 252 -6.10 -42.09 3.89
N TYR A 253 -7.34 -42.58 3.73
CA TYR A 253 -7.64 -44.01 3.85
C TYR A 253 -6.96 -44.86 2.75
N LEU A 254 -6.89 -44.35 1.52
CA LEU A 254 -6.14 -44.99 0.44
C LEU A 254 -4.66 -45.16 0.82
N HIS A 255 -4.05 -44.17 1.47
CA HIS A 255 -2.67 -44.22 1.95
C HIS A 255 -2.46 -45.14 3.17
N GLN A 256 -3.50 -45.38 3.96
CA GLN A 256 -3.50 -46.38 5.05
C GLN A 256 -3.81 -47.81 4.56
N ASP A 257 -3.98 -48.02 3.26
CA ASP A 257 -4.45 -49.27 2.66
C ASP A 257 -5.85 -49.73 3.16
N ASP A 258 -6.65 -48.81 3.71
CA ASP A 258 -8.05 -49.03 4.09
C ASP A 258 -8.95 -48.75 2.88
N TYR A 259 -8.96 -49.70 1.96
CA TYR A 259 -9.59 -49.55 0.66
C TYR A 259 -11.12 -49.46 0.72
N SER A 260 -11.76 -50.11 1.70
CA SER A 260 -13.21 -50.06 1.87
C SER A 260 -13.66 -48.65 2.27
N ASN A 261 -13.00 -48.05 3.26
CA ASN A 261 -13.27 -46.65 3.63
C ASN A 261 -12.86 -45.69 2.51
N ALA A 262 -11.73 -45.93 1.83
CA ALA A 262 -11.32 -45.10 0.69
C ALA A 262 -12.40 -45.07 -0.41
N LEU A 263 -12.93 -46.24 -0.81
CA LEU A 263 -14.00 -46.34 -1.80
C LEU A 263 -15.28 -45.64 -1.36
N GLU A 264 -15.68 -45.79 -0.10
CA GLU A 264 -16.87 -45.12 0.45
C GLU A 264 -16.75 -43.60 0.39
N TYR A 265 -15.65 -43.05 0.91
CA TYR A 265 -15.43 -41.61 0.97
C TYR A 265 -15.19 -41.01 -0.41
N MET A 266 -14.42 -41.67 -1.29
CA MET A 266 -14.25 -41.21 -2.68
C MET A 266 -15.58 -41.24 -3.45
N GLY A 267 -16.44 -42.23 -3.22
CA GLY A 267 -17.78 -42.27 -3.81
C GLY A 267 -18.66 -41.09 -3.38
N LYS A 268 -18.64 -40.74 -2.09
CA LYS A 268 -19.33 -39.55 -1.56
C LYS A 268 -18.76 -38.26 -2.16
N ALA A 269 -17.43 -38.16 -2.25
CA ALA A 269 -16.76 -37.00 -2.84
C ALA A 269 -17.12 -36.84 -4.33
N LEU A 270 -17.13 -37.93 -5.11
CA LEU A 270 -17.49 -37.91 -6.52
C LEU A 270 -18.93 -37.41 -6.74
N ALA A 271 -19.88 -37.89 -5.92
CA ALA A 271 -21.26 -37.42 -5.98
C ALA A 271 -21.35 -35.91 -5.69
N ALA A 272 -20.64 -35.44 -4.65
CA ALA A 272 -20.62 -34.02 -4.30
C ALA A 272 -19.98 -33.15 -5.41
N PHE A 273 -18.84 -33.57 -5.99
CA PHE A 273 -18.21 -32.84 -7.10
C PHE A 273 -19.06 -32.83 -8.37
N THR A 274 -19.84 -33.89 -8.60
CA THR A 274 -20.79 -33.96 -9.73
C THR A 274 -21.92 -32.95 -9.56
N GLU A 275 -22.47 -32.82 -8.35
CA GLU A 275 -23.47 -31.80 -8.04
C GLU A 275 -22.92 -30.38 -8.19
N LEU A 276 -21.65 -30.16 -7.82
CA LEU A 276 -20.96 -28.88 -7.96
C LEU A 276 -20.50 -28.58 -9.39
N GLY A 277 -20.48 -29.58 -10.29
CA GLY A 277 -19.96 -29.43 -11.66
C GLY A 277 -18.43 -29.27 -11.74
N GLU A 278 -17.68 -29.67 -10.72
CA GLU A 278 -16.22 -29.53 -10.67
C GLU A 278 -15.53 -30.61 -11.55
N LYS A 279 -15.47 -30.38 -12.87
CA LYS A 279 -14.95 -31.36 -13.86
C LYS A 279 -13.59 -31.96 -13.51
N LEU A 280 -12.62 -31.16 -13.06
CA LEU A 280 -11.29 -31.66 -12.72
C LEU A 280 -11.34 -32.59 -11.50
N SER A 281 -12.05 -32.19 -10.44
CA SER A 281 -12.24 -32.98 -9.22
C SER A 281 -12.98 -34.29 -9.53
N ILE A 282 -13.97 -34.25 -10.42
CA ILE A 282 -14.68 -35.44 -10.93
C ILE A 282 -13.69 -36.37 -11.63
N ALA A 283 -12.87 -35.86 -12.55
CA ALA A 283 -11.91 -36.66 -13.31
C ALA A 283 -10.90 -37.36 -12.38
N VAL A 284 -10.28 -36.62 -11.46
CA VAL A 284 -9.28 -37.14 -10.53
C VAL A 284 -9.90 -38.16 -9.57
N THR A 285 -11.07 -37.87 -9.00
CA THR A 285 -11.74 -38.79 -8.07
C THR A 285 -12.17 -40.07 -8.78
N THR A 286 -12.67 -39.98 -10.01
CA THR A 286 -13.05 -41.14 -10.84
C THR A 286 -11.84 -42.01 -11.14
N GLY A 287 -10.71 -41.41 -11.50
CA GLY A 287 -9.47 -42.13 -11.77
C GLY A 287 -8.93 -42.83 -10.52
N ASN A 288 -8.96 -42.15 -9.36
CA ASN A 288 -8.53 -42.74 -8.09
C ASN A 288 -9.39 -43.94 -7.68
N ILE A 289 -10.70 -43.88 -7.90
CA ILE A 289 -11.60 -45.04 -7.70
C ILE A 289 -11.27 -46.17 -8.69
N GLY A 290 -10.96 -45.84 -9.95
CA GLY A 290 -10.48 -46.83 -10.92
C GLY A 290 -9.20 -47.54 -10.49
N VAL A 291 -8.23 -46.79 -9.94
CA VAL A 291 -7.00 -47.34 -9.36
C VAL A 291 -7.30 -48.27 -8.18
N LEU A 292 -8.28 -47.93 -7.34
CA LEU A 292 -8.72 -48.78 -6.22
C LEU A 292 -9.26 -50.13 -6.72
N TYR A 293 -10.15 -50.14 -7.71
CA TYR A 293 -10.70 -51.37 -8.28
C TYR A 293 -9.63 -52.26 -8.97
N ALA A 294 -8.53 -51.68 -9.45
CA ALA A 294 -7.44 -52.41 -10.11
C ALA A 294 -6.54 -53.22 -9.15
N LYS A 295 -6.66 -53.04 -7.82
CA LYS A 295 -5.80 -53.70 -6.83
C LYS A 295 -6.27 -55.13 -6.50
N SER A 296 -5.70 -56.10 -7.21
CA SER A 296 -6.02 -57.54 -7.19
C SER A 296 -5.89 -58.31 -5.86
N GLU A 297 -5.30 -57.74 -4.81
CA GLU A 297 -5.06 -58.44 -3.55
C GLU A 297 -6.26 -58.36 -2.58
N LYS A 298 -7.41 -57.84 -3.03
CA LYS A 298 -8.47 -57.33 -2.16
C LYS A 298 -9.86 -57.78 -2.59
N GLN A 299 -10.79 -57.75 -1.62
CA GLN A 299 -12.16 -58.24 -1.75
C GLN A 299 -12.99 -57.49 -2.80
N ASP A 300 -12.65 -56.23 -3.06
CA ASP A 300 -13.35 -55.36 -4.00
C ASP A 300 -12.68 -55.28 -5.39
N TYR A 301 -11.73 -56.18 -5.69
CA TYR A 301 -11.11 -56.24 -7.02
C TYR A 301 -12.16 -56.43 -8.13
N ASN A 302 -12.21 -55.48 -9.06
CA ASN A 302 -13.14 -55.50 -10.18
C ASN A 302 -12.44 -54.92 -11.42
N PRO A 303 -11.79 -55.76 -12.26
CA PRO A 303 -10.99 -55.29 -13.36
C PRO A 303 -11.80 -54.56 -14.44
N GLU A 304 -13.04 -54.97 -14.69
CA GLU A 304 -13.91 -54.32 -15.68
C GLU A 304 -14.28 -52.91 -15.24
N LYS A 305 -14.66 -52.73 -13.97
CA LYS A 305 -15.00 -51.42 -13.40
C LYS A 305 -13.77 -50.53 -13.26
N ALA A 306 -12.61 -51.11 -12.94
CA ALA A 306 -11.35 -50.38 -12.94
C ALA A 306 -11.04 -49.79 -14.32
N GLU A 307 -11.12 -50.62 -15.37
CA GLU A 307 -10.90 -50.23 -16.75
C GLU A 307 -11.87 -49.13 -17.19
N GLU A 308 -13.17 -49.27 -16.91
CA GLU A 308 -14.20 -48.26 -17.21
C GLU A 308 -13.87 -46.90 -16.58
N MET A 309 -13.61 -46.87 -15.27
CA MET A 309 -13.40 -45.62 -14.54
C MET A 309 -12.08 -44.94 -14.92
N LEU A 310 -11.02 -45.71 -15.19
CA LEU A 310 -9.76 -45.16 -15.67
C LEU A 310 -9.93 -44.51 -17.04
N PHE A 311 -10.70 -45.12 -17.96
CA PHE A 311 -11.00 -44.51 -19.26
C PHE A 311 -11.83 -43.24 -19.16
N GLN A 312 -12.88 -43.25 -18.33
CA GLN A 312 -13.70 -42.05 -18.08
C GLN A 312 -12.86 -40.89 -17.54
N SER A 313 -11.95 -41.18 -16.60
CA SER A 313 -11.02 -40.21 -16.03
C SER A 313 -10.07 -39.64 -17.08
N ILE A 314 -9.40 -40.50 -17.86
CA ILE A 314 -8.45 -40.08 -18.90
C ILE A 314 -9.13 -39.20 -19.95
N ALA A 315 -10.29 -39.60 -20.46
CA ALA A 315 -11.03 -38.84 -21.46
C ALA A 315 -11.40 -37.43 -20.96
N LEU A 316 -11.82 -37.32 -19.70
CA LEU A 316 -12.15 -36.03 -19.08
C LEU A 316 -10.89 -35.17 -18.85
N LEU A 317 -9.77 -35.77 -18.45
CA LEU A 317 -8.50 -35.06 -18.30
C LEU A 317 -7.92 -34.58 -19.63
N GLU A 318 -8.11 -35.35 -20.72
CA GLU A 318 -7.72 -34.94 -22.07
C GLU A 318 -8.55 -33.74 -22.56
N GLU A 319 -9.87 -33.73 -22.30
CA GLU A 319 -10.75 -32.57 -22.55
C GLU A 319 -10.28 -31.33 -21.78
N LEU A 320 -9.79 -31.51 -20.56
CA LEU A 320 -9.31 -30.44 -19.69
C LEU A 320 -7.85 -30.05 -19.93
N HIS A 321 -7.13 -30.73 -20.83
CA HIS A 321 -5.68 -30.59 -21.02
C HIS A 321 -4.86 -30.78 -19.72
N ALA A 322 -5.34 -31.61 -18.79
CA ALA A 322 -4.75 -31.83 -17.47
C ALA A 322 -3.82 -33.06 -17.45
N LYS A 323 -2.72 -33.00 -18.23
CA LYS A 323 -1.76 -34.09 -18.42
C LYS A 323 -1.15 -34.71 -17.14
N PRO A 324 -0.84 -33.95 -16.06
CA PRO A 324 -0.13 -34.50 -14.89
C PRO A 324 -0.81 -35.67 -14.20
N HIS A 325 -2.13 -35.82 -14.34
CA HIS A 325 -2.86 -36.95 -13.74
C HIS A 325 -2.98 -38.16 -14.68
N ILE A 326 -2.84 -37.96 -16.00
CA ILE A 326 -3.08 -38.99 -17.02
C ILE A 326 -2.07 -40.14 -16.92
N TYR A 327 -0.79 -39.82 -16.71
CA TYR A 327 0.26 -40.84 -16.72
C TYR A 327 0.08 -41.87 -15.58
N ILE A 328 -0.43 -41.45 -14.41
CA ILE A 328 -0.71 -42.34 -13.27
C ILE A 328 -1.77 -43.37 -13.66
N TYR A 329 -2.78 -42.96 -14.43
CA TYR A 329 -3.86 -43.83 -14.90
C TYR A 329 -3.40 -44.74 -16.03
N TYR A 330 -2.54 -44.28 -16.95
CA TYR A 330 -1.88 -45.17 -17.91
C TYR A 330 -1.01 -46.24 -17.26
N LYS A 331 -0.23 -45.87 -16.22
CA LYS A 331 0.53 -46.84 -15.42
C LYS A 331 -0.38 -47.87 -14.76
N SER A 332 -1.53 -47.41 -14.25
CA SER A 332 -2.50 -48.29 -13.57
C SER A 332 -3.20 -49.24 -14.56
N LEU A 333 -3.55 -48.76 -15.76
CA LEU A 333 -4.08 -49.60 -16.85
C LEU A 333 -3.05 -50.64 -17.31
N ALA A 334 -1.79 -50.24 -17.49
CA ALA A 334 -0.72 -51.17 -17.86
C ALA A 334 -0.57 -52.30 -16.83
N ALA A 335 -0.48 -51.95 -15.53
CA ALA A 335 -0.38 -52.92 -14.45
C ALA A 335 -1.64 -53.82 -14.35
N LEU A 336 -2.83 -53.28 -14.62
CA LEU A 336 -4.08 -54.03 -14.66
C LEU A 336 -4.08 -55.07 -15.79
N TYR A 337 -3.61 -54.71 -16.98
CA TYR A 337 -3.53 -55.63 -18.11
C TYR A 337 -2.41 -56.67 -17.99
N GLU A 338 -1.26 -56.31 -17.40
CA GLU A 338 -0.21 -57.29 -17.07
C GLU A 338 -0.76 -58.39 -16.16
N LYS A 339 -1.56 -58.02 -15.15
CA LYS A 339 -2.22 -58.97 -14.24
C LYS A 339 -3.28 -59.84 -14.92
N GLN A 340 -3.93 -59.35 -15.97
CA GLN A 340 -4.86 -60.11 -16.79
C GLN A 340 -4.16 -60.93 -17.90
N GLU A 341 -2.82 -60.92 -17.95
CA GLU A 341 -2.01 -61.53 -19.01
C GLU A 341 -2.31 -60.95 -20.41
N ARG A 342 -2.87 -59.74 -20.46
CA ARG A 342 -3.16 -58.97 -21.69
C ARG A 342 -1.93 -58.16 -22.10
N TRP A 343 -0.85 -58.87 -22.43
CA TRP A 343 0.48 -58.30 -22.65
C TRP A 343 0.54 -57.24 -23.76
N LYS A 344 -0.32 -57.35 -24.77
CA LYS A 344 -0.33 -56.44 -25.91
C LYS A 344 -0.86 -55.06 -25.50
N GLU A 345 -1.99 -55.03 -24.79
CA GLU A 345 -2.56 -53.82 -24.20
C GLU A 345 -1.67 -53.25 -23.10
N ALA A 346 -1.11 -54.09 -22.23
CA ALA A 346 -0.15 -53.67 -21.22
C ALA A 346 1.03 -52.88 -21.82
N ASN A 347 1.62 -53.41 -22.89
CA ASN A 347 2.73 -52.76 -23.59
C ASN A 347 2.30 -51.43 -24.25
N GLU A 348 1.08 -51.36 -24.79
CA GLU A 348 0.53 -50.11 -25.35
C GLU A 348 0.43 -49.01 -24.28
N TYR A 349 -0.14 -49.31 -23.11
CA TYR A 349 -0.29 -48.32 -22.04
C TYR A 349 1.01 -48.00 -21.33
N ASN A 350 1.96 -48.93 -21.23
CA ASN A 350 3.33 -48.64 -20.80
C ASN A 350 3.99 -47.64 -21.76
N LYS A 351 3.79 -47.78 -23.08
CA LYS A 351 4.30 -46.80 -24.06
C LYS A 351 3.67 -45.43 -23.87
N LYS A 352 2.34 -45.35 -23.74
CA LYS A 352 1.62 -44.08 -23.48
C LYS A 352 2.07 -43.43 -22.17
N TYR A 353 2.29 -44.22 -21.11
CA TYR A 353 2.86 -43.75 -19.86
C TYR A 353 4.22 -43.08 -20.07
N HIS A 354 5.14 -43.73 -20.78
CA HIS A 354 6.48 -43.18 -21.04
C HIS A 354 6.44 -41.92 -21.90
N GLU A 355 5.62 -41.91 -22.96
CA GLU A 355 5.43 -40.73 -23.82
C GLU A 355 4.94 -39.52 -23.01
N VAL A 356 3.86 -39.67 -22.23
CA VAL A 356 3.34 -38.57 -21.40
C VAL A 356 4.33 -38.18 -20.29
N PHE A 357 5.02 -39.15 -19.70
CA PHE A 357 6.00 -38.87 -18.65
C PHE A 357 7.20 -38.06 -19.17
N GLU A 358 7.72 -38.39 -20.35
CA GLU A 358 8.77 -37.61 -21.02
C GLU A 358 8.30 -36.20 -21.41
N GLU A 359 7.08 -36.07 -21.93
CA GLU A 359 6.46 -34.76 -22.20
C GLU A 359 6.40 -33.90 -20.94
N ILE A 360 5.91 -34.44 -19.81
CA ILE A 360 5.82 -33.73 -18.54
C ILE A 360 7.21 -33.30 -18.05
N GLN A 361 8.24 -34.17 -18.17
CA GLN A 361 9.61 -33.78 -17.80
C GLN A 361 10.15 -32.64 -18.65
N SER A 362 9.87 -32.67 -19.96
CA SER A 362 10.26 -31.59 -20.88
C SER A 362 9.51 -30.28 -20.58
N GLU A 363 8.21 -30.37 -20.27
CA GLU A 363 7.39 -29.23 -19.85
C GLU A 363 7.90 -28.64 -18.52
N GLU A 364 8.28 -29.48 -17.54
CA GLU A 364 8.85 -29.03 -16.27
C GLU A 364 10.20 -28.33 -16.46
N ALA A 365 11.09 -28.85 -17.33
CA ALA A 365 12.33 -28.18 -17.66
C ALA A 365 12.10 -26.79 -18.29
N THR A 366 11.10 -26.69 -19.17
CA THR A 366 10.67 -25.42 -19.79
C THR A 366 10.12 -24.47 -18.72
N LYS A 367 9.29 -24.98 -17.80
CA LYS A 367 8.76 -24.23 -16.67
C LYS A 367 9.87 -23.68 -15.78
N GLN A 368 10.89 -24.47 -15.46
CA GLN A 368 12.06 -24.00 -14.69
C GLN A 368 12.80 -22.85 -15.40
N SER A 369 12.93 -22.91 -16.74
CA SER A 369 13.50 -21.81 -17.52
C SER A 369 12.64 -20.54 -17.44
N HIS A 370 11.32 -20.66 -17.57
CA HIS A 370 10.40 -19.52 -17.42
C HIS A 370 10.44 -18.94 -16.00
N LEU A 371 10.53 -19.78 -14.97
CA LEU A 371 10.67 -19.32 -13.58
C LEU A 371 11.94 -18.50 -13.37
N LEU A 372 13.05 -18.89 -13.99
CA LEU A 372 14.29 -18.11 -13.94
C LEU A 372 14.14 -16.76 -14.64
N GLU A 373 13.43 -16.71 -15.78
CA GLU A 373 13.14 -15.47 -16.48
C GLU A 373 12.25 -14.54 -15.66
N HIS A 374 11.17 -15.06 -15.05
CA HIS A 374 10.34 -14.29 -14.13
C HIS A 374 11.18 -13.75 -12.98
N ARG A 375 12.00 -14.59 -12.33
CA ARG A 375 12.90 -14.14 -11.24
C ARG A 375 13.77 -12.94 -11.66
N ARG A 376 14.38 -13.00 -12.84
CA ARG A 376 15.18 -11.89 -13.37
C ARG A 376 14.35 -10.61 -13.56
N LYS A 377 13.15 -10.71 -14.16
CA LYS A 377 12.25 -9.56 -14.37
C LYS A 377 11.82 -8.92 -13.05
N ILE A 378 11.60 -9.71 -12.01
CA ILE A 378 11.22 -9.24 -10.67
C ILE A 378 12.36 -8.44 -10.05
N GLU A 379 13.57 -9.00 -10.05
CA GLU A 379 14.76 -8.33 -9.51
C GLU A 379 15.02 -6.98 -10.22
N GLU A 380 14.79 -6.93 -11.53
CA GLU A 380 14.89 -5.71 -12.33
C GLU A 380 13.79 -4.69 -11.96
N SER A 381 12.53 -5.14 -11.92
CA SER A 381 11.38 -4.28 -11.58
C SER A 381 11.47 -3.72 -10.15
N GLU A 382 11.87 -4.53 -9.16
CA GLU A 382 12.01 -4.05 -7.79
C GLU A 382 13.18 -3.07 -7.66
N ARG A 383 14.31 -3.33 -8.35
CA ARG A 383 15.41 -2.36 -8.42
C ARG A 383 14.95 -1.03 -9.00
N ASP A 384 14.21 -1.05 -10.10
CA ASP A 384 13.68 0.17 -10.72
C ASP A 384 12.69 0.90 -9.82
N ARG A 385 11.84 0.16 -9.11
CA ARG A 385 10.91 0.71 -8.11
C ARG A 385 11.66 1.41 -6.98
N GLN A 386 12.67 0.76 -6.40
CA GLN A 386 13.50 1.33 -5.34
C GLN A 386 14.24 2.60 -5.80
N ILE A 387 14.74 2.62 -7.04
CA ILE A 387 15.37 3.82 -7.62
C ILE A 387 14.36 4.96 -7.77
N LYS A 388 13.15 4.68 -8.25
CA LYS A 388 12.09 5.70 -8.39
C LYS A 388 11.68 6.26 -7.03
N LEU A 389 11.45 5.40 -6.03
CA LEU A 389 11.08 5.82 -4.68
C LEU A 389 12.17 6.68 -4.04
N ALA A 390 13.44 6.28 -4.15
CA ALA A 390 14.57 7.06 -3.65
C ALA A 390 14.68 8.42 -4.34
N ARG A 391 14.42 8.50 -5.65
CA ARG A 391 14.39 9.78 -6.38
C ARG A 391 13.24 10.67 -5.94
N PHE A 392 12.05 10.11 -5.72
CA PHE A 392 10.89 10.85 -5.26
C PHE A 392 11.13 11.45 -3.87
N GLN A 393 11.65 10.66 -2.92
CA GLN A 393 12.01 11.13 -1.58
C GLN A 393 13.06 12.25 -1.61
N GLU A 394 14.06 12.16 -2.50
CA GLU A 394 15.05 13.22 -2.65
C GLU A 394 14.45 14.49 -3.27
N GLN A 395 13.51 14.37 -4.21
CA GLN A 395 12.78 15.52 -4.77
C GLN A 395 11.93 16.22 -3.71
N GLU A 396 11.19 15.46 -2.90
CA GLU A 396 10.37 15.97 -1.79
C GLU A 396 11.25 16.72 -0.77
N LYS A 397 12.39 16.12 -0.39
CA LYS A 397 13.37 16.75 0.50
C LYS A 397 13.94 18.05 -0.07
N ILE A 398 14.24 18.10 -1.37
CA ILE A 398 14.70 19.33 -2.04
C ILE A 398 13.61 20.40 -2.00
N LEU A 399 12.35 20.03 -2.24
CA LEU A 399 11.23 20.96 -2.22
C LEU A 399 11.02 21.57 -0.83
N HIS A 400 11.08 20.75 0.23
CA HIS A 400 11.01 21.20 1.62
C HIS A 400 12.20 22.04 2.08
N ASN A 401 13.34 21.97 1.39
CA ASN A 401 14.47 22.88 1.65
C ASN A 401 14.29 24.27 1.00
N ILE A 402 13.37 24.41 0.03
CA ILE A 402 13.13 25.65 -0.71
C ILE A 402 11.86 26.36 -0.20
N LEU A 403 10.83 25.59 0.11
CA LEU A 403 9.52 26.09 0.51
C LEU A 403 9.16 25.60 1.92
N PRO A 404 8.39 26.39 2.70
CA PRO A 404 7.81 25.91 3.94
C PRO A 404 7.01 24.62 3.72
N ALA A 405 7.07 23.67 4.67
CA ALA A 405 6.52 22.32 4.47
C ALA A 405 5.05 22.33 4.00
N GLN A 406 4.18 23.07 4.67
CA GLN A 406 2.75 23.17 4.30
C GLN A 406 2.52 23.77 2.90
N ILE A 407 3.43 24.61 2.43
CA ILE A 407 3.35 25.24 1.11
C ILE A 407 3.86 24.28 0.03
N ALA A 408 4.91 23.50 0.34
CA ALA A 408 5.39 22.40 -0.50
C ALA A 408 4.32 21.32 -0.69
N ASP A 409 3.65 20.91 0.39
CA ASP A 409 2.59 19.88 0.37
C ASP A 409 1.44 20.28 -0.56
N ARG A 410 0.93 21.51 -0.42
CA ARG A 410 -0.13 22.05 -1.30
C ARG A 410 0.27 22.06 -2.77
N MET A 411 1.56 22.28 -3.05
CA MET A 411 2.08 22.28 -4.41
C MET A 411 2.23 20.86 -4.96
N ILE A 412 2.60 19.89 -4.13
CA ILE A 412 2.58 18.45 -4.46
C ILE A 412 1.15 18.00 -4.76
N ASP A 413 0.16 18.47 -3.99
CA ASP A 413 -1.26 18.21 -4.18
C ASP A 413 -1.86 18.88 -5.43
N GLY A 414 -1.05 19.64 -6.19
CA GLY A 414 -1.42 20.22 -7.48
C GLY A 414 -2.08 21.60 -7.41
N GLU A 415 -2.00 22.30 -6.28
CA GLU A 415 -2.49 23.67 -6.17
C GLU A 415 -1.65 24.62 -7.03
N LYS A 416 -2.28 25.22 -8.07
CA LYS A 416 -1.57 26.06 -9.05
C LYS A 416 -1.23 27.46 -8.56
N THR A 417 -2.03 28.00 -7.64
CA THR A 417 -1.89 29.37 -7.14
C THR A 417 -2.01 29.37 -5.64
N ILE A 418 -0.88 29.47 -4.95
CA ILE A 418 -0.82 29.57 -3.48
C ILE A 418 -0.62 31.03 -3.10
N ALA A 419 -1.67 31.64 -2.55
CA ALA A 419 -1.66 33.01 -2.05
C ALA A 419 -2.63 33.15 -0.87
N ASP A 420 -2.07 33.44 0.31
CA ASP A 420 -2.79 33.50 1.58
C ASP A 420 -2.65 34.89 2.22
N SER A 421 -3.64 35.27 3.02
CA SER A 421 -3.63 36.52 3.80
C SER A 421 -3.54 36.19 5.30
N TYR A 422 -2.64 36.89 5.99
CA TYR A 422 -2.42 36.76 7.42
C TYR A 422 -2.59 38.12 8.08
N GLU A 423 -3.52 38.25 9.02
CA GLU A 423 -3.83 39.53 9.67
C GLU A 423 -2.89 39.87 10.83
N HIS A 424 -2.36 38.84 11.50
CA HIS A 424 -1.53 38.96 12.70
C HIS A 424 -0.23 38.18 12.53
N VAL A 425 0.79 38.87 12.03
CA VAL A 425 2.15 38.33 11.95
C VAL A 425 3.16 39.33 12.53
N SER A 426 4.33 38.84 12.90
CA SER A 426 5.48 39.67 13.27
C SER A 426 6.62 39.45 12.30
N VAL A 427 7.00 40.51 11.60
CA VAL A 427 8.08 40.49 10.61
C VAL A 427 9.38 40.97 11.24
N PHE A 428 10.44 40.19 11.04
CA PHE A 428 11.81 40.48 11.42
C PHE A 428 12.61 40.88 10.18
N PHE A 429 13.34 41.98 10.28
CA PHE A 429 14.41 42.35 9.35
C PHE A 429 15.70 42.58 10.12
N SER A 430 16.81 42.13 9.56
CA SER A 430 18.14 42.58 9.97
C SER A 430 19.03 42.91 8.80
N ASP A 431 20.07 43.69 9.03
CA ASP A 431 21.06 44.14 8.05
C ASP A 431 22.45 44.23 8.71
N ILE A 432 23.51 43.91 7.96
CA ILE A 432 24.88 43.99 8.46
C ILE A 432 25.42 45.41 8.30
N VAL A 433 25.78 46.04 9.41
CA VAL A 433 26.27 47.42 9.42
C VAL A 433 27.60 47.52 8.69
N GLY A 434 27.65 48.37 7.67
CA GLY A 434 28.89 48.65 6.93
C GLY A 434 29.29 47.56 5.92
N PHE A 435 28.37 46.67 5.57
CA PHE A 435 28.62 45.55 4.65
C PHE A 435 29.25 45.96 3.31
N THR A 436 28.88 47.11 2.73
CA THR A 436 29.50 47.58 1.48
C THR A 436 31.01 47.77 1.59
N LYS A 437 31.51 48.23 2.75
CA LYS A 437 32.97 48.34 2.98
C LYS A 437 33.58 46.96 3.21
N LEU A 438 32.91 46.13 3.99
CA LEU A 438 33.36 44.77 4.31
C LEU A 438 33.51 43.90 3.06
N SER A 439 32.51 43.92 2.17
CA SER A 439 32.51 43.19 0.89
C SER A 439 33.58 43.66 -0.09
N GLN A 440 34.12 44.88 0.06
CA GLN A 440 35.23 45.38 -0.75
C GLN A 440 36.60 45.03 -0.16
N SER A 441 36.66 44.68 1.14
CA SER A 441 37.91 44.43 1.86
C SER A 441 38.27 42.95 2.03
N VAL A 442 37.33 42.03 1.81
CA VAL A 442 37.56 40.58 1.94
C VAL A 442 37.42 39.86 0.60
N SER A 443 37.97 38.65 0.50
CA SER A 443 37.79 37.83 -0.71
C SER A 443 36.34 37.35 -0.85
N ALA A 444 35.93 37.00 -2.08
CA ALA A 444 34.59 36.48 -2.33
C ALA A 444 34.29 35.20 -1.53
N GLU A 445 35.28 34.32 -1.36
CA GLU A 445 35.15 33.08 -0.58
C GLU A 445 34.94 33.36 0.91
N GLU A 446 35.74 34.27 1.49
CA GLU A 446 35.58 34.69 2.89
C GLU A 446 34.24 35.39 3.13
N LEU A 447 33.80 36.25 2.22
CA LEU A 447 32.51 36.94 2.30
C LEU A 447 31.35 35.95 2.34
N VAL A 448 31.34 35.00 1.40
CA VAL A 448 30.29 33.99 1.29
C VAL A 448 30.32 33.06 2.50
N SER A 449 31.50 32.63 2.96
CA SER A 449 31.66 31.80 4.14
C SER A 449 31.14 32.49 5.41
N MET A 450 31.47 33.78 5.58
CA MET A 450 30.98 34.59 6.70
C MET A 450 29.46 34.75 6.68
N LEU A 451 28.88 35.15 5.54
CA LEU A 451 27.43 35.28 5.41
C LEU A 451 26.71 33.96 5.67
N ASN A 452 27.23 32.86 5.10
CA ASN A 452 26.68 31.52 5.32
C ASN A 452 26.77 31.11 6.79
N GLY A 453 27.89 31.41 7.48
CA GLY A 453 28.07 31.14 8.91
C GLY A 453 27.10 31.91 9.80
N ILE A 454 26.87 33.20 9.51
CA ILE A 454 25.90 34.04 10.25
C ILE A 454 24.48 33.53 10.00
N PHE A 455 24.06 33.41 8.73
CA PHE A 455 22.69 33.04 8.40
C PHE A 455 22.36 31.59 8.76
N THR A 456 23.32 30.67 8.76
CA THR A 456 23.10 29.31 9.29
C THR A 456 22.69 29.33 10.76
N GLN A 457 23.32 30.21 11.57
CA GLN A 457 22.97 30.36 12.98
C GLN A 457 21.62 31.08 13.15
N PHE A 458 21.30 32.04 12.28
CA PHE A 458 19.98 32.67 12.27
C PHE A 458 18.89 31.66 11.90
N ASP A 459 19.13 30.78 10.92
CA ASP A 459 18.20 29.71 10.55
C ASP A 459 17.94 28.76 11.72
N GLN A 460 18.97 28.45 12.53
CA GLN A 460 18.83 27.65 13.75
C GLN A 460 17.99 28.36 14.82
N LEU A 461 18.24 29.66 15.05
CA LEU A 461 17.45 30.47 15.98
C LEU A 461 16.00 30.63 15.50
N ALA A 462 15.78 30.80 14.19
CA ALA A 462 14.46 30.93 13.60
C ALA A 462 13.65 29.65 13.85
N ARG A 463 14.24 28.48 13.62
CA ARG A 463 13.63 27.18 13.97
C ARG A 463 13.34 27.05 15.47
N LYS A 464 14.27 27.45 16.34
CA LYS A 464 14.11 27.42 17.80
C LYS A 464 12.88 28.22 18.27
N HIS A 465 12.65 29.38 17.66
CA HIS A 465 11.56 30.29 18.04
C HIS A 465 10.30 30.14 17.18
N GLY A 466 10.32 29.30 16.15
CA GLY A 466 9.19 29.08 15.24
C GLY A 466 8.96 30.26 14.28
N LEU A 467 10.04 30.88 13.81
CA LEU A 467 10.00 31.83 12.70
C LEU A 467 10.30 31.10 11.39
N GLU A 468 9.57 31.47 10.33
CA GLU A 468 9.84 31.04 8.97
C GLU A 468 10.81 32.01 8.30
N LYS A 469 11.82 31.49 7.63
CA LYS A 469 12.76 32.31 6.85
C LYS A 469 12.10 32.61 5.51
N ILE A 470 12.04 33.90 5.16
CA ILE A 470 11.46 34.31 3.87
C ILE A 470 12.55 34.43 2.81
N LYS A 471 13.59 35.22 3.10
CA LYS A 471 14.71 35.41 2.17
C LYS A 471 15.89 36.09 2.83
N THR A 472 17.04 35.97 2.17
CA THR A 472 18.19 36.86 2.37
C THR A 472 18.27 37.83 1.19
N ILE A 473 18.52 39.10 1.45
CA ILE A 473 18.69 40.13 0.40
C ILE A 473 20.07 40.74 0.58
N GLY A 474 21.07 40.15 -0.09
CA GLY A 474 22.47 40.53 0.14
C GLY A 474 22.89 40.20 1.58
N ASP A 475 23.09 41.24 2.36
CA ASP A 475 23.45 41.24 3.77
C ASP A 475 22.26 41.31 4.73
N ALA A 476 21.05 41.44 4.20
CA ALA A 476 19.85 41.46 5.01
C ALA A 476 19.22 40.08 5.18
N TYR A 477 18.61 39.84 6.34
CA TYR A 477 17.87 38.61 6.67
C TYR A 477 16.42 38.95 7.02
N MET A 478 15.48 38.28 6.36
CA MET A 478 14.04 38.47 6.58
C MET A 478 13.41 37.16 7.07
N ALA A 479 12.68 37.25 8.17
CA ALA A 479 11.89 36.15 8.73
C ALA A 479 10.55 36.65 9.27
N VAL A 480 9.61 35.73 9.48
CA VAL A 480 8.28 36.05 9.98
C VAL A 480 7.83 35.01 11.01
N CYS A 481 7.06 35.44 12.01
CA CYS A 481 6.28 34.55 12.86
C CYS A 481 4.78 34.78 12.62
N GLY A 482 3.98 33.71 12.65
CA GLY A 482 2.54 33.77 12.37
C GLY A 482 2.16 33.48 10.89
N ALA A 483 3.14 33.18 10.04
CA ALA A 483 2.96 32.70 8.67
C ALA A 483 4.10 31.74 8.27
N PRO A 484 3.86 30.71 7.43
CA PRO A 484 2.54 30.30 6.91
C PRO A 484 1.64 29.67 7.99
N ILE A 485 2.21 29.31 9.13
CA ILE A 485 1.49 28.75 10.28
C ILE A 485 1.09 29.89 11.21
N LYS A 486 -0.20 30.02 11.48
CA LYS A 486 -0.73 31.00 12.45
C LYS A 486 -0.30 30.63 13.87
N VAL A 487 0.19 31.61 14.62
CA VAL A 487 0.67 31.44 15.99
C VAL A 487 0.23 32.65 16.81
N ASP A 488 -0.43 32.43 17.95
CA ASP A 488 -0.98 33.52 18.76
C ASP A 488 0.13 34.40 19.37
N ASN A 489 1.15 33.79 19.96
CA ASN A 489 2.27 34.51 20.58
C ASN A 489 3.40 34.89 19.59
N HIS A 490 3.04 35.23 18.35
CA HIS A 490 4.00 35.54 17.28
C HIS A 490 4.96 36.69 17.64
N ALA A 491 4.48 37.74 18.31
CA ALA A 491 5.31 38.88 18.71
C ALA A 491 6.35 38.52 19.76
N GLU A 492 5.98 37.69 20.74
CA GLU A 492 6.87 37.21 21.79
C GLU A 492 8.01 36.36 21.21
N ARG A 493 7.67 35.40 20.36
CA ARG A 493 8.65 34.56 19.65
C ARG A 493 9.62 35.38 18.82
N THR A 494 9.11 36.38 18.07
CA THR A 494 9.95 37.27 17.27
C THR A 494 10.85 38.16 18.13
N ALA A 495 10.36 38.64 19.29
CA ALA A 495 11.18 39.41 20.23
C ALA A 495 12.31 38.56 20.82
N LEU A 496 12.03 37.34 21.25
CA LEU A 496 13.03 36.40 21.77
C LEU A 496 14.07 36.00 20.71
N PHE A 497 13.61 35.75 19.48
CA PHE A 497 14.50 35.54 18.35
C PHE A 497 15.44 36.73 18.12
N ALA A 498 14.92 37.95 18.12
CA ALA A 498 15.73 39.15 17.93
C ALA A 498 16.77 39.35 19.04
N LEU A 499 16.41 39.07 20.30
CA LEU A 499 17.35 39.14 21.43
C LEU A 499 18.47 38.11 21.31
N ASP A 500 18.13 36.85 20.99
CA ASP A 500 19.12 35.79 20.77
C ASP A 500 20.05 36.13 19.59
N VAL A 501 19.51 36.76 18.53
CA VAL A 501 20.31 37.22 17.38
C VAL A 501 21.30 38.33 17.78
N VAL A 502 20.90 39.29 18.63
CA VAL A 502 21.83 40.32 19.16
C VAL A 502 22.90 39.68 20.03
N GLU A 503 22.55 38.74 20.91
CA GLU A 503 23.50 38.02 21.76
C GLU A 503 24.49 37.22 20.93
N LEU A 504 24.01 36.51 19.91
CA LEU A 504 24.82 35.80 18.93
C LEU A 504 25.83 36.74 18.25
N MET A 505 25.37 37.88 17.73
CA MET A 505 26.24 38.81 17.00
C MET A 505 27.23 39.53 17.92
N ASN A 506 26.91 39.73 19.20
CA ASN A 506 27.87 40.27 20.17
C ASN A 506 29.04 39.32 20.44
N ASN A 507 28.80 38.02 20.32
CA ASN A 507 29.80 36.97 20.52
C ASN A 507 30.44 36.49 19.20
N TYR A 508 29.94 36.95 18.05
CA TYR A 508 30.43 36.53 16.74
C TYR A 508 31.78 37.20 16.44
N GLN A 509 32.83 36.40 16.29
CA GLN A 509 34.17 36.86 15.94
C GLN A 509 34.50 36.48 14.50
N THR A 510 35.04 37.43 13.75
CA THR A 510 35.60 37.18 12.42
C THR A 510 37.08 36.82 12.52
N ASN A 511 37.63 36.22 11.46
CA ASN A 511 39.06 35.93 11.39
C ASN A 511 39.96 37.17 11.43
N SER A 512 39.40 38.38 11.20
CA SER A 512 40.12 39.65 11.19
C SER A 512 39.99 40.46 12.50
N GLU A 513 39.43 39.90 13.57
CA GLU A 513 39.08 40.60 14.83
C GLU A 513 38.08 41.77 14.68
N ASP A 514 37.53 41.99 13.48
CA ASP A 514 36.51 43.02 13.25
C ASP A 514 35.17 42.59 13.84
N LYS A 515 34.56 43.48 14.62
CA LYS A 515 33.22 43.25 15.20
C LYS A 515 32.15 43.50 14.14
N VAL A 516 31.42 42.45 13.78
CA VAL A 516 30.27 42.54 12.87
C VAL A 516 29.03 42.94 13.67
N MET A 517 28.50 44.13 13.39
CA MET A 517 27.29 44.64 14.02
C MET A 517 26.11 44.50 13.07
N ILE A 518 24.92 44.29 13.63
CA ILE A 518 23.67 44.23 12.88
C ILE A 518 22.70 45.31 13.33
N ARG A 519 21.81 45.74 12.44
CA ARG A 519 20.59 46.46 12.80
C ARG A 519 19.43 45.50 12.72
N ILE A 520 18.43 45.68 13.59
CA ILE A 520 17.23 44.86 13.59
C ILE A 520 16.00 45.77 13.61
N GLY A 521 15.02 45.44 12.78
CA GLY A 521 13.71 46.09 12.70
C GLY A 521 12.58 45.09 12.87
N LEU A 522 11.66 45.34 13.80
CA LEU A 522 10.49 44.51 14.05
C LEU A 522 9.19 45.31 13.85
N HIS A 523 8.20 44.69 13.23
CA HIS A 523 6.86 45.23 13.12
C HIS A 523 5.81 44.11 13.10
N SER A 524 4.64 44.37 13.67
CA SER A 524 3.49 43.46 13.62
C SER A 524 2.36 44.06 12.80
N GLY A 525 1.73 43.25 11.95
CA GLY A 525 0.62 43.69 11.12
C GLY A 525 0.18 42.61 10.13
N SER A 526 -0.54 43.02 9.09
CA SER A 526 -1.04 42.11 8.07
C SER A 526 -0.10 41.98 6.87
N VAL A 527 -0.11 40.80 6.27
CA VAL A 527 0.68 40.43 5.08
C VAL A 527 -0.11 39.51 4.16
N VAL A 528 0.21 39.59 2.88
CA VAL A 528 -0.14 38.56 1.89
C VAL A 528 1.13 37.78 1.60
N ALA A 529 1.06 36.46 1.60
CA ALA A 529 2.18 35.59 1.29
C ALA A 529 1.80 34.56 0.25
N GLY A 530 2.75 34.14 -0.57
CA GLY A 530 2.47 33.20 -1.64
C GLY A 530 3.72 32.76 -2.39
N ILE A 531 3.55 31.81 -3.30
CA ILE A 531 4.62 31.34 -4.17
C ILE A 531 4.66 32.18 -5.45
N ILE A 532 5.86 32.62 -5.83
CA ILE A 532 6.13 33.22 -7.13
C ILE A 532 7.26 32.49 -7.86
N GLY A 533 7.18 32.49 -9.20
CA GLY A 533 8.19 31.90 -10.09
C GLY A 533 7.74 30.58 -10.72
N GLU A 534 8.29 30.29 -11.90
CA GLU A 534 8.00 29.05 -12.65
C GLU A 534 9.14 28.03 -12.51
N ASN A 535 10.40 28.50 -12.51
CA ASN A 535 11.60 27.66 -12.44
C ASN A 535 12.37 27.80 -11.11
N LYS A 536 12.14 28.90 -10.38
CA LYS A 536 12.75 29.19 -9.08
C LYS A 536 11.63 29.66 -8.16
N PHE A 537 10.94 28.70 -7.56
CA PHE A 537 9.87 29.00 -6.61
C PHE A 537 10.45 29.76 -5.42
N ALA A 538 9.79 30.85 -5.05
CA ALA A 538 10.07 31.60 -3.85
C ALA A 538 8.76 31.82 -3.10
N TYR A 539 8.69 31.36 -1.85
CA TYR A 539 7.66 31.79 -0.92
C TYR A 539 8.05 33.18 -0.42
N ASP A 540 7.24 34.18 -0.75
CA ASP A 540 7.54 35.57 -0.43
C ASP A 540 6.33 36.26 0.20
N MET A 541 6.56 37.44 0.78
CA MET A 541 5.56 38.20 1.50
C MET A 541 5.51 39.65 1.03
N TRP A 542 4.29 40.18 0.97
CA TRP A 542 3.99 41.55 0.60
C TRP A 542 3.00 42.16 1.58
N GLY A 543 3.12 43.47 1.79
CA GLY A 543 2.20 44.22 2.63
C GLY A 543 2.89 45.34 3.39
N ASP A 544 2.08 46.17 4.02
CA ASP A 544 2.55 47.30 4.83
C ASP A 544 3.44 46.84 5.99
N ALA A 545 3.19 45.64 6.54
CA ALA A 545 3.95 45.15 7.66
C ALA A 545 5.42 44.88 7.30
N VAL A 546 5.65 44.29 6.11
CA VAL A 546 7.00 44.04 5.56
C VAL A 546 7.74 45.36 5.33
N ASN A 547 7.07 46.34 4.73
CA ASN A 547 7.65 47.65 4.48
C ASN A 547 8.00 48.37 5.79
N THR A 548 7.12 48.34 6.80
CA THR A 548 7.36 48.99 8.08
C THR A 548 8.50 48.32 8.86
N ALA A 549 8.58 46.99 8.89
CA ALA A 549 9.68 46.25 9.53
C ALA A 549 11.04 46.60 8.90
N SER A 550 11.12 46.61 7.57
CA SER A 550 12.33 47.05 6.84
C SER A 550 12.69 48.51 7.16
N ARG A 551 11.70 49.39 7.39
CA ARG A 551 11.96 50.78 7.80
C ARG A 551 12.46 50.89 9.24
N MET A 552 11.97 50.05 10.15
CA MET A 552 12.50 49.95 11.51
C MET A 552 13.97 49.50 11.47
N GLU A 553 14.33 48.55 10.60
CA GLU A 553 15.72 48.13 10.45
C GLU A 553 16.58 49.29 9.92
N SER A 554 16.18 49.88 8.78
CA SER A 554 17.02 50.87 8.08
C SER A 554 17.28 52.14 8.89
N HIS A 555 16.37 52.50 9.80
CA HIS A 555 16.50 53.64 10.71
C HIS A 555 16.93 53.25 12.13
N GLY A 556 17.18 51.97 12.36
CA GLY A 556 17.69 51.43 13.61
C GLY A 556 19.14 51.80 13.86
N GLU A 557 19.60 51.50 15.08
CA GLU A 557 20.98 51.71 15.52
C GLU A 557 21.74 50.39 15.56
N ALA A 558 23.05 50.43 15.32
CA ALA A 558 23.91 49.26 15.33
C ALA A 558 23.85 48.55 16.69
N GLY A 559 23.52 47.26 16.69
CA GLY A 559 23.41 46.42 17.88
C GLY A 559 22.10 46.58 18.66
N LYS A 560 21.13 47.34 18.16
CA LYS A 560 19.83 47.55 18.82
C LYS A 560 18.68 46.96 18.01
N ILE A 561 17.59 46.66 18.72
CA ILE A 561 16.33 46.15 18.16
C ILE A 561 15.34 47.32 18.08
N HIS A 562 15.07 47.83 16.88
CA HIS A 562 14.12 48.90 16.65
C HIS A 562 12.74 48.31 16.37
N VAL A 563 11.71 48.76 17.09
CA VAL A 563 10.35 48.25 16.97
C VAL A 563 9.34 49.38 16.80
N SER A 564 8.23 49.09 16.11
CA SER A 564 7.09 50.01 16.01
C SER A 564 6.18 49.94 17.23
N GLU A 565 5.28 50.93 17.38
CA GLU A 565 4.22 50.90 18.38
C GLU A 565 3.33 49.66 18.26
N GLU A 566 2.94 49.26 17.05
CA GLU A 566 2.07 48.10 16.82
C GLU A 566 2.74 46.80 17.26
N PHE A 567 4.06 46.65 17.08
CA PHE A 567 4.78 45.50 17.59
C PHE A 567 4.79 45.46 19.12
N LYS A 568 5.04 46.61 19.76
CA LYS A 568 4.99 46.74 21.22
C LYS A 568 3.59 46.42 21.76
N GLN A 569 2.53 46.89 21.11
CA GLN A 569 1.14 46.55 21.47
C GLN A 569 0.88 45.06 21.31
N ALA A 570 1.28 44.44 20.19
CA ALA A 570 1.13 43.00 19.98
C ALA A 570 1.86 42.18 21.06
N LEU A 571 2.98 42.70 21.60
CA LEU A 571 3.73 42.06 22.68
C LEU A 571 3.13 42.29 24.08
N GLN A 572 2.38 43.38 24.29
CA GLN A 572 1.80 43.73 25.59
C GLN A 572 0.34 43.29 25.75
N GLU A 573 -0.40 43.20 24.64
CA GLU A 573 -1.86 43.03 24.60
C GLU A 573 -2.29 41.86 23.70
N GLY A 574 -1.35 41.11 23.12
CA GLY A 574 -1.63 40.01 22.20
C GLY A 574 -2.24 38.76 22.84
N PRO A 575 -3.00 37.95 22.06
CA PRO A 575 -3.49 36.65 22.52
C PRO A 575 -2.32 35.67 22.76
N GLY A 576 -2.42 34.84 23.80
CA GLY A 576 -1.41 33.81 24.09
C GLY A 576 -0.21 34.26 24.94
N LEU A 577 -0.24 35.45 25.53
CA LEU A 577 0.76 35.87 26.53
C LEU A 577 0.77 34.88 27.70
N SER A 578 1.90 34.21 27.90
CA SER A 578 2.03 33.31 29.04
C SER A 578 1.96 34.14 30.33
N GLN A 579 1.10 33.75 31.28
CA GLN A 579 1.05 34.37 32.62
C GLN A 579 2.36 34.19 33.42
N GLU A 580 3.36 33.53 32.81
CA GLU A 580 4.69 33.24 33.34
C GLU A 580 5.82 33.66 32.37
N SER A 581 5.67 34.73 31.55
CA SER A 581 6.80 35.17 30.70
C SER A 581 7.97 35.63 31.60
N PRO A 582 9.14 34.93 31.62
CA PRO A 582 10.17 35.10 32.65
C PRO A 582 11.05 36.34 32.47
N MET A 583 10.72 37.25 31.56
CA MET A 583 11.63 38.30 31.11
C MET A 583 10.96 39.66 31.18
N SER A 584 11.50 40.54 32.02
CA SER A 584 11.22 41.97 31.98
C SER A 584 11.82 42.52 30.68
N LEU A 585 10.99 42.73 29.67
CA LEU A 585 11.37 43.45 28.45
C LEU A 585 11.25 44.95 28.70
N HIS A 586 12.29 45.71 28.37
CA HIS A 586 12.30 47.17 28.48
C HIS A 586 12.15 47.81 27.10
N PHE A 587 11.25 48.79 27.00
CA PHE A 587 11.07 49.60 25.79
C PHE A 587 11.54 51.02 26.06
N GLN A 588 12.65 51.41 25.45
CA GLN A 588 13.14 52.78 25.49
C GLN A 588 12.48 53.58 24.36
N GLU A 589 11.77 54.66 24.69
CA GLU A 589 11.18 55.55 23.68
C GLU A 589 12.27 56.24 22.86
N ARG A 590 12.19 56.08 21.53
CA ARG A 590 13.10 56.74 20.58
C ARG A 590 12.53 58.08 20.07
N GLY A 591 11.21 58.24 20.13
CA GLY A 591 10.46 59.38 19.63
C GLY A 591 9.66 59.08 18.36
N GLU A 592 9.05 60.12 17.79
CA GLU A 592 8.27 60.03 16.56
C GLU A 592 9.17 60.07 15.32
N MET A 593 8.83 59.26 14.32
CA MET A 593 9.55 59.14 13.06
C MET A 593 8.59 59.15 11.88
N ASP A 594 8.92 59.91 10.84
CA ASP A 594 8.17 59.89 9.58
C ASP A 594 8.50 58.62 8.80
N ILE A 595 7.54 57.69 8.77
CA ILE A 595 7.64 56.45 8.01
C ILE A 595 6.91 56.66 6.69
N LYS A 596 7.67 56.59 5.59
CA LYS A 596 7.15 56.79 4.22
C LYS A 596 5.93 55.91 3.97
N GLY A 597 4.76 56.55 3.81
CA GLY A 597 3.47 55.89 3.57
C GLY A 597 2.58 55.69 4.81
N LYS A 598 3.11 55.90 6.02
CA LYS A 598 2.37 55.84 7.31
C LYS A 598 2.33 57.19 8.05
N GLY A 599 3.26 58.10 7.75
CA GLY A 599 3.39 59.38 8.45
C GLY A 599 4.16 59.22 9.76
N MET A 600 3.93 60.14 10.70
CA MET A 600 4.61 60.14 12.00
C MET A 600 4.16 58.95 12.86
N MET A 601 5.11 58.12 13.26
CA MET A 601 4.89 56.92 14.08
C MET A 601 5.81 56.95 15.29
N LYS A 602 5.29 56.58 16.46
CA LYS A 602 6.10 56.36 17.66
C LYS A 602 6.86 55.04 17.56
N THR A 603 8.13 55.06 17.96
CA THR A 603 9.00 53.90 17.86
C THR A 603 9.86 53.73 19.11
N TYR A 604 10.34 52.51 19.31
CA TYR A 604 11.01 52.10 20.55
C TYR A 604 12.26 51.27 20.25
N PHE A 605 13.24 51.31 21.16
CA PHE A 605 14.25 50.26 21.23
C PHE A 605 13.82 49.21 22.24
N LEU A 606 13.87 47.95 21.83
CA LEU A 606 13.61 46.80 22.68
C LEU A 606 14.93 46.31 23.28
N GLU A 607 14.97 46.21 24.60
CA GLU A 607 16.12 45.73 25.36
C GLU A 607 15.68 44.67 26.40
N LYS A 608 16.62 43.78 26.75
CA LYS A 608 16.47 42.89 27.89
C LYS A 608 16.74 43.70 29.16
N ALA A 609 15.79 43.76 30.09
CA ALA A 609 15.95 44.56 31.31
C ALA A 609 16.95 43.95 32.30
#